data_AF-A0A535X6N4-F1
#
_entry.id   AF-A0A535X6N4-F1
#
_cell.length_a   1.000
_cell.length_b   1.000
_cell.length_c   1.000
_cell.angle_alpha   90.00
_cell.angle_beta   90.00
_cell.angle_gamma   90.00
#
_symmetry.space_group_name_H-M   'P 1'
#
loop_
_entity.id
_entity.type
_entity.pdbx_description
1 polymer ?
#
loop_
_entity_poly.entity_id
_entity_poly.type
_entity_poly.pdbx_seq_one_letter_code
_entity_poly.pdbx_strand_id
1 'polypeptide(L)'
;ENDYYFQVSPDIANVPGNPWFVATLWLAEHYIAIADDLDALAAPARFLEWCATRALPSGVLSEQVHPYTGEPLSVSPLTWSHAAFVSAVQRYARKSAAINQRVRTQVRRAGEVIA
;
A
#
# COMPACT_ATOMS: atom_id res chain seq x y z
N GLU A 1 4.92 -24.77 -19.14
CA GLU A 1 5.56 -23.69 -19.92
C GLU A 1 4.61 -22.55 -20.31
N ASN A 2 3.29 -22.66 -20.09
CA ASN A 2 2.39 -21.49 -20.07
C ASN A 2 1.51 -21.59 -18.82
N ASP A 3 2.07 -21.25 -17.65
CA ASP A 3 1.31 -21.27 -16.40
C ASP A 3 0.56 -19.95 -16.23
N TYR A 4 -0.69 -19.93 -16.69
CA TYR A 4 -1.65 -18.84 -16.51
C TYR A 4 -2.25 -18.87 -15.10
N TYR A 5 -1.41 -19.07 -14.08
CA TYR A 5 -1.80 -19.38 -12.71
C TYR A 5 -2.87 -18.41 -12.19
N PHE A 6 -4.09 -18.91 -11.99
CA PHE A 6 -5.30 -18.16 -11.59
C PHE A 6 -5.68 -16.95 -12.46
N GLN A 7 -5.18 -16.81 -13.69
CA GLN A 7 -5.55 -15.71 -14.57
C GLN A 7 -7.07 -15.65 -14.78
N VAL A 8 -7.67 -14.54 -14.38
CA VAL A 8 -9.12 -14.33 -14.46
C VAL A 8 -9.56 -13.85 -15.85
N SER A 9 -8.76 -13.00 -16.49
CA SER A 9 -9.14 -12.35 -17.75
C SER A 9 -8.18 -12.74 -18.87
N PRO A 10 -8.67 -13.24 -20.03
CA PRO A 10 -7.83 -13.44 -21.22
C PRO A 10 -7.52 -12.12 -21.95
N ASP A 11 -8.20 -11.02 -21.60
CA ASP A 11 -7.97 -9.69 -22.15
C ASP A 11 -6.76 -9.02 -21.51
N ILE A 12 -5.57 -9.45 -21.93
CA ILE A 12 -4.27 -8.96 -21.42
C ILE A 12 -4.07 -7.46 -21.71
N ALA A 13 -4.69 -6.94 -22.78
CA ALA A 13 -4.55 -5.54 -23.16
C ALA A 13 -5.16 -4.60 -22.11
N ASN A 14 -6.28 -5.00 -21.48
CA ASN A 14 -6.96 -4.21 -20.46
C ASN A 14 -6.71 -4.71 -19.03
N VAL A 15 -6.48 -6.02 -18.86
CA VAL A 15 -6.23 -6.67 -17.56
C VAL A 15 -5.00 -7.56 -17.70
N PRO A 16 -3.79 -7.00 -17.48
CA PRO A 16 -2.54 -7.72 -17.69
C PRO A 16 -2.30 -8.85 -16.68
N GLY A 17 -3.11 -8.90 -15.61
CA GLY A 17 -3.08 -9.95 -14.60
C GLY A 17 -3.93 -9.58 -13.38
N ASN A 18 -3.96 -10.47 -12.40
CA ASN A 18 -4.62 -10.21 -11.13
C ASN A 18 -3.75 -9.29 -10.26
N PRO A 19 -4.32 -8.32 -9.54
CA PRO A 19 -3.60 -7.58 -8.51
C PRO A 19 -3.09 -8.49 -7.39
N TRP A 20 -1.83 -8.28 -6.98
CA TRP A 20 -1.24 -8.93 -5.81
C TRP A 20 -1.14 -7.95 -4.66
N PHE A 21 -1.41 -8.41 -3.43
CA PHE A 21 -1.21 -7.59 -2.24
C PHE A 21 0.25 -7.16 -2.12
N VAL A 22 1.21 -8.08 -2.31
CA VAL A 22 2.64 -7.79 -2.18
C VAL A 22 3.10 -6.73 -3.18
N ALA A 23 2.71 -6.85 -4.46
CA ALA A 23 3.07 -5.85 -5.48
C ALA A 23 2.47 -4.47 -5.17
N THR A 24 1.21 -4.43 -4.74
CA THR A 24 0.53 -3.19 -4.32
C THR A 24 1.25 -2.54 -3.13
N LEU A 25 1.69 -3.34 -2.17
CA LEU A 25 2.39 -2.88 -0.98
C LEU A 25 3.82 -2.40 -1.29
N TRP A 26 4.52 -3.01 -2.25
CA TRP A 26 5.80 -2.48 -2.71
C TRP A 26 5.65 -1.12 -3.40
N LEU A 27 4.59 -0.93 -4.18
CA LEU A 27 4.28 0.38 -4.75
C LEU A 27 4.00 1.40 -3.64
N ALA A 28 3.23 1.01 -2.61
CA ALA A 28 3.03 1.85 -1.43
C ALA A 28 4.35 2.19 -0.72
N GLU A 29 5.22 1.21 -0.47
CA GLU A 29 6.51 1.43 0.16
C GLU A 29 7.42 2.36 -0.67
N HIS A 30 7.39 2.25 -2.00
CA HIS A 30 8.11 3.16 -2.89
C HIS A 30 7.61 4.61 -2.72
N TYR A 31 6.30 4.83 -2.80
CA TYR A 31 5.73 6.17 -2.60
C TYR A 31 5.98 6.70 -1.18
N ILE A 32 5.93 5.85 -0.15
CA ILE A 32 6.32 6.22 1.22
C ILE A 32 7.77 6.67 1.25
N ALA A 33 8.69 5.95 0.60
CA ALA A 33 10.11 6.27 0.65
C ALA A 33 10.42 7.66 0.07
N ILE A 34 9.78 8.00 -1.05
CA ILE A 34 10.01 9.26 -1.78
C ILE A 34 9.13 10.43 -1.30
N ALA A 35 8.19 10.21 -0.37
CA ALA A 35 7.32 11.28 0.13
C ALA A 35 8.12 12.36 0.90
N ASP A 36 7.97 13.61 0.47
CA ASP A 36 8.64 14.77 1.07
C ASP A 36 7.72 15.65 1.93
N ASP A 37 6.41 15.51 1.78
CA ASP A 37 5.39 16.23 2.55
C ASP A 37 4.20 15.31 2.88
N LEU A 38 3.23 15.86 3.62
CA LEU A 38 2.05 15.09 4.05
C LEU A 38 1.10 14.78 2.89
N ASP A 39 1.05 15.63 1.87
CA ASP A 39 0.18 15.44 0.71
C ASP A 39 0.67 14.27 -0.15
N ALA A 40 1.99 14.12 -0.29
CA ALA A 40 2.64 12.99 -0.94
C ALA A 40 2.35 11.63 -0.24
N LEU A 41 1.90 11.64 1.02
CA LEU A 41 1.47 10.43 1.72
C LEU A 41 0.04 9.99 1.37
N ALA A 42 -0.75 10.80 0.66
CA ALA A 42 -2.11 10.42 0.28
C ALA A 42 -2.13 9.18 -0.65
N ALA A 43 -1.22 9.12 -1.63
CA ALA A 43 -1.13 7.99 -2.55
C ALA A 43 -0.81 6.65 -1.83
N PRO A 44 0.23 6.54 -0.99
CA PRO A 44 0.50 5.31 -0.26
C PRO A 44 -0.59 4.97 0.76
N ALA A 45 -1.25 5.96 1.39
CA ALA A 45 -2.40 5.70 2.25
C ALA A 45 -3.53 4.97 1.50
N ARG A 46 -3.84 5.42 0.28
CA ARG A 46 -4.85 4.78 -0.58
C ARG A 46 -4.50 3.34 -0.94
N PHE A 47 -3.21 3.00 -1.11
CA PHE A 47 -2.80 1.61 -1.34
C PHE A 47 -2.97 0.74 -0.08
N LEU A 48 -2.65 1.27 1.10
CA LEU A 48 -2.89 0.57 2.36
C LEU A 48 -4.39 0.34 2.61
N GLU A 49 -5.22 1.35 2.35
CA GLU A 49 -6.68 1.25 2.41
C GLU A 49 -7.23 0.26 1.38
N TRP A 50 -6.69 0.26 0.16
CA TRP A 50 -7.04 -0.72 -0.87
C TRP A 50 -6.79 -2.15 -0.38
N CYS A 51 -5.68 -2.39 0.32
CA CYS A 51 -5.39 -3.70 0.91
C CYS A 51 -6.38 -4.04 2.04
N ALA A 52 -6.63 -3.09 2.95
CA ALA A 52 -7.54 -3.30 4.09
C ALA A 52 -8.98 -3.58 3.64
N THR A 53 -9.47 -2.89 2.61
CA THR A 53 -10.83 -3.06 2.06
C THR A 53 -11.03 -4.37 1.30
N ARG A 54 -9.94 -5.07 0.93
CA ARG A 54 -9.96 -6.34 0.19
C ARG A 54 -9.53 -7.53 1.05
N ALA A 55 -9.29 -7.32 2.33
CA ALA A 55 -9.15 -8.41 3.27
C ALA A 55 -10.47 -9.19 3.38
N LEU A 56 -10.39 -10.49 3.70
CA LEU A 56 -11.57 -11.24 4.10
C LEU A 56 -12.21 -10.60 5.35
N PRO A 57 -13.49 -10.87 5.67
CA PRO A 57 -14.12 -10.37 6.90
C PRO A 57 -13.35 -10.68 8.19
N SER A 58 -12.53 -11.72 8.20
CA SER A 58 -11.62 -12.09 9.29
C SER A 58 -10.35 -11.23 9.39
N GLY A 59 -10.09 -10.34 8.42
CA GLY A 59 -8.86 -9.58 8.27
C GLY A 59 -7.74 -10.29 7.50
N VAL A 60 -7.99 -11.52 7.01
CA VAL A 60 -6.98 -12.31 6.29
C VAL A 60 -6.74 -11.75 4.87
N LEU A 61 -5.46 -11.66 4.49
CA LEU A 61 -5.02 -11.34 3.13
C LEU A 61 -4.65 -12.61 2.34
N SER A 62 -5.21 -12.74 1.13
CA SER A 62 -4.82 -13.76 0.16
C SER A 62 -3.54 -13.36 -0.59
N GLU A 63 -3.11 -14.20 -1.53
CA GLU A 63 -2.04 -13.85 -2.49
C GLU A 63 -2.51 -12.80 -3.50
N GLN A 64 -3.66 -13.05 -4.13
CA GLN A 64 -4.17 -12.26 -5.24
C GLN A 64 -5.59 -11.77 -4.97
N VAL A 65 -6.03 -10.81 -5.78
CA VAL A 65 -7.38 -10.26 -5.77
C VAL A 65 -7.97 -10.36 -7.17
N HIS A 66 -9.25 -10.69 -7.27
CA HIS A 66 -9.96 -10.69 -8.53
C HIS A 66 -10.01 -9.26 -9.12
N PRO A 67 -9.55 -9.02 -10.37
CA PRO A 67 -9.37 -7.68 -10.92
C PRO A 67 -10.68 -6.89 -11.05
N TYR A 68 -11.81 -7.59 -11.23
CA TYR A 68 -13.13 -6.95 -11.37
C TYR A 68 -13.95 -6.86 -10.07
N THR A 69 -14.02 -7.94 -9.28
CA THR A 69 -14.91 -8.02 -8.11
C THR A 69 -14.22 -7.64 -6.79
N GLY A 70 -12.89 -7.71 -6.72
CA GLY A 70 -12.16 -7.50 -5.48
C GLY A 70 -12.15 -8.72 -4.55
N GLU A 71 -12.69 -9.86 -4.97
CA GLU A 71 -12.72 -11.09 -4.17
C GLU A 71 -11.32 -11.72 -4.02
N PRO A 72 -11.03 -12.39 -2.89
CA PRO A 72 -9.74 -13.04 -2.68
C PRO A 72 -9.55 -14.20 -3.68
N LEU A 73 -8.36 -14.29 -4.26
CA LEU A 73 -7.94 -15.37 -5.15
C LEU A 73 -6.62 -15.98 -4.70
N SER A 74 -6.39 -17.23 -5.11
CA SER A 74 -5.22 -18.04 -4.74
C SER A 74 -5.12 -18.27 -3.21
N VAL A 75 -3.94 -18.62 -2.71
CA VAL A 75 -3.70 -19.04 -1.32
C VAL A 75 -4.17 -17.97 -0.33
N SER A 76 -4.91 -18.43 0.69
CA SER A 76 -5.39 -17.60 1.80
C SER A 76 -5.38 -18.42 3.10
N PRO A 77 -4.67 -18.00 4.15
CA PRO A 77 -3.83 -16.80 4.24
C PRO A 77 -2.51 -16.93 3.47
N LEU A 78 -2.01 -15.83 2.88
CA LEU A 78 -0.61 -15.74 2.46
C LEU A 78 0.21 -14.99 3.51
N THR A 79 1.13 -15.68 4.19
CA THR A 79 2.01 -15.07 5.21
C THR A 79 2.79 -13.87 4.67
N TRP A 80 3.22 -13.93 3.41
CA TRP A 80 3.96 -12.83 2.78
C TRP A 80 3.11 -11.57 2.61
N SER A 81 1.86 -11.68 2.17
CA SER A 81 0.93 -10.54 2.09
C SER A 81 0.78 -9.84 3.44
N HIS A 82 0.65 -10.61 4.53
CA HIS A 82 0.55 -10.07 5.88
C HIS A 82 1.83 -9.38 6.34
N ALA A 83 2.99 -10.01 6.12
CA ALA A 83 4.28 -9.44 6.48
C ALA A 83 4.56 -8.12 5.71
N ALA A 84 4.23 -8.09 4.42
CA ALA A 84 4.34 -6.89 3.59
C ALA A 84 3.41 -5.78 4.09
N PHE A 85 2.18 -6.11 4.50
CA PHE A 85 1.23 -5.12 5.00
C PHE A 85 1.72 -4.46 6.30
N VAL A 86 2.19 -5.29 7.25
CA VAL A 86 2.78 -4.79 8.51
C VAL A 86 4.01 -3.93 8.25
N SER A 87 4.88 -4.32 7.33
CA SER A 87 6.06 -3.52 6.94
C SER A 87 5.65 -2.15 6.39
N ALA A 88 4.74 -2.13 5.42
CA ALA A 88 4.30 -0.90 4.77
C ALA A 88 3.62 0.07 5.75
N VAL A 89 2.74 -0.44 6.62
CA VAL A 89 2.09 0.37 7.67
C VAL A 89 3.13 0.97 8.64
N GLN A 90 4.12 0.19 9.08
CA GLN A 90 5.18 0.72 9.94
C GLN A 90 6.02 1.80 9.24
N ARG A 91 6.36 1.61 7.96
CA ARG A 91 7.09 2.60 7.17
C ARG A 91 6.28 3.88 7.01
N TYR A 92 4.99 3.76 6.70
CA TYR A 92 4.06 4.89 6.58
C TYR A 92 4.01 5.70 7.88
N ALA A 93 3.79 5.04 9.01
CA ALA A 93 3.71 5.68 10.32
C ALA A 93 5.00 6.44 10.67
N ARG A 94 6.17 5.84 10.44
CA ARG A 94 7.48 6.47 10.68
C ARG A 94 7.71 7.68 9.78
N LYS A 95 7.43 7.56 8.48
CA LYS A 95 7.61 8.66 7.52
C LYS A 95 6.66 9.83 7.84
N SER A 96 5.39 9.54 8.14
CA SER A 96 4.41 10.54 8.56
C SER A 96 4.85 11.29 9.83
N ALA A 97 5.33 10.56 10.84
CA ALA A 97 5.85 11.17 12.07
C ALA A 97 7.06 12.07 11.78
N ALA A 98 8.01 11.61 10.96
CA ALA A 98 9.20 12.38 10.59
C ALA A 98 8.84 13.67 9.81
N ILE A 99 7.90 13.59 8.86
CA ILE A 99 7.42 14.76 8.12
C ILE A 99 6.74 15.75 9.08
N ASN A 100 5.83 15.28 9.93
CA ASN A 100 5.16 16.12 10.92
C ASN A 100 6.14 16.82 11.87
N GLN A 101 7.19 16.12 12.31
CA GLN A 101 8.23 16.71 13.15
C GLN A 101 8.98 17.84 12.43
N ARG A 102 9.38 17.63 11.16
CA ARG A 102 10.04 18.67 10.35
C ARG A 102 9.17 19.92 10.21
N VAL A 103 7.87 19.74 9.90
CA VAL A 103 6.91 20.86 9.78
C VAL A 103 6.80 21.64 11.08
N ARG A 104 6.65 20.94 12.22
CA ARG A 104 6.57 21.59 13.55
C ARG A 104 7.84 22.38 13.88
N THR A 105 9.01 21.83 13.59
CA THR A 105 10.29 22.53 13.81
C THR A 105 10.42 23.78 12.93
N GLN A 106 10.00 23.71 11.66
CA GLN A 106 10.02 24.86 10.76
C GLN A 106 9.09 25.98 11.25
N VAL A 107 7.85 25.66 11.66
CA VAL A 107 6.89 26.63 12.19
C VAL A 107 7.41 27.32 13.45
N ARG A 108 7.99 26.55 14.38
CA ARG A 108 8.59 27.11 15.60
C ARG A 108 9.69 28.11 15.28
N ARG A 109 10.61 27.75 14.37
CA ARG A 109 11.72 28.62 13.97
C ARG A 109 11.23 29.90 13.30
N ALA A 110 10.19 29.83 12.46
CA ALA A 110 9.61 31.01 11.84
C ALA A 110 9.00 31.97 12.90
N GLY A 111 8.34 31.43 13.92
CA GLY A 111 7.80 32.23 15.04
C GLY A 111 8.89 32.87 15.92
N GLU A 112 10.03 32.19 16.12
CA GLU A 112 11.18 32.73 16.87
C GLU A 112 11.89 33.90 16.17
N VAL A 113 11.74 34.06 14.84
CA VAL A 113 12.33 35.16 14.07
C VAL A 113 11.45 36.42 14.06
N ILE A 114 10.15 36.29 14.39
CA ILE A 114 9.16 37.38 14.34
C ILE A 114 8.98 38.05 15.72
N ALA A 115 9.66 37.57 16.77
CA ALA A 115 9.67 38.16 18.12
C ALA A 115 10.97 38.95 18.37
#